data_AF-A0A1A8J1M7-F1
#
_entry.id   AF-A0A1A8J1M7-F1
#
_cell.length_a   1.000
_cell.length_b   1.000
_cell.length_c   1.000
_cell.angle_alpha   90.00
_cell.angle_beta   90.00
_cell.angle_gamma   90.00
#
_symmetry.space_group_name_H-M   'P 1'
#
loop_
_entity.id
_entity.type
_entity.pdbx_description
1 polymer ?
#
loop_
_entity_poly.entity_id
_entity_poly.type
_entity_poly.pdbx_seq_one_letter_code
_entity_poly.pdbx_strand_id
1 'polypeptide(L)'
;MAVKPPVERPEPISSRINSVSSQFSDGGAAISPSARGSISSWSEEPAHSNMDISTGHMILSYMEDHLKNKDRLEKEWEALCAYQAEPNASTVGLKNGNTKKNRSAAVVAYDHARITLKVENSQGNSDYINASPIIDRDPRNPAYIATQGPLPSTVA
;
A
#
# COMPACT_ATOMS: atom_id res chain seq x y z
N MET A 1 -59.11 23.45 45.50
CA MET A 1 -58.94 22.74 46.78
C MET A 1 -58.49 21.33 46.43
N ALA A 2 -57.24 20.92 46.63
CA ALA A 2 -56.55 20.60 47.88
C ALA A 2 -56.31 19.07 47.98
N VAL A 3 -55.03 18.70 47.92
CA VAL A 3 -54.29 17.56 48.51
C VAL A 3 -54.55 16.08 48.11
N LYS A 4 -53.44 15.41 47.76
CA LYS A 4 -53.18 13.96 47.63
C LYS A 4 -53.44 13.15 48.92
N PRO A 5 -53.49 11.80 48.79
CA PRO A 5 -52.61 10.93 49.59
C PRO A 5 -51.74 9.97 48.74
N PRO A 6 -50.66 9.35 49.30
CA PRO A 6 -49.67 8.52 48.56
C PRO A 6 -49.68 7.01 48.95
N VAL A 7 -48.69 6.24 48.44
CA VAL A 7 -48.22 4.85 48.75
C VAL A 7 -48.68 3.78 47.73
N GLU A 8 -47.91 2.86 47.11
CA GLU A 8 -46.48 2.47 47.04
C GLU A 8 -46.20 1.60 45.76
N ARG A 9 -44.92 1.25 45.56
CA ARG A 9 -44.15 0.74 44.38
C ARG A 9 -44.53 -0.67 43.82
N PRO A 10 -44.05 -1.07 42.62
CA PRO A 10 -42.73 -1.74 42.50
C PRO A 10 -41.84 -1.31 41.31
N GLU A 11 -40.56 -1.65 41.45
CA GLU A 11 -39.34 -1.21 40.74
C GLU A 11 -39.24 -1.59 39.24
N PRO A 12 -38.54 -0.78 38.40
CA PRO A 12 -37.97 -1.24 37.13
C PRO A 12 -36.46 -1.52 37.22
N ILE A 13 -36.06 -2.63 36.61
CA ILE A 13 -34.70 -3.19 36.57
C ILE A 13 -33.73 -2.30 35.76
N SER A 14 -32.67 -1.85 36.44
CA SER A 14 -31.24 -1.70 36.05
C SER A 14 -30.90 -1.37 34.58
N SER A 15 -30.35 -0.17 34.28
CA SER A 15 -28.91 0.21 34.35
C SER A 15 -28.07 -0.38 33.19
N ARG A 16 -27.12 0.28 32.53
CA ARG A 16 -26.36 1.51 32.80
C ARG A 16 -25.55 1.82 31.52
N ILE A 17 -25.58 3.07 31.09
CA ILE A 17 -24.63 3.67 30.15
C ILE A 17 -23.50 4.23 31.01
N ASN A 18 -22.23 3.90 30.74
CA ASN A 18 -21.09 4.51 31.42
C ASN A 18 -20.31 5.40 30.47
N SER A 19 -20.16 6.66 30.90
CA SER A 19 -19.42 7.74 30.27
C SER A 19 -18.07 7.97 30.96
N VAL A 20 -17.08 8.38 30.16
CA VAL A 20 -15.91 9.29 30.39
C VAL A 20 -15.13 9.26 31.72
N SER A 21 -13.78 9.28 31.63
CA SER A 21 -12.97 10.48 31.96
C SER A 21 -11.45 10.23 31.87
N SER A 22 -10.78 11.27 31.36
CA SER A 22 -9.34 11.50 31.26
C SER A 22 -8.72 11.88 32.61
N GLN A 23 -7.45 11.48 32.83
CA GLN A 23 -6.59 12.09 33.84
C GLN A 23 -5.19 12.32 33.26
N PHE A 24 -4.78 13.59 33.28
CA PHE A 24 -3.41 14.06 33.06
C PHE A 24 -2.59 13.84 34.34
N SER A 25 -1.31 13.48 34.20
CA SER A 25 -0.27 13.81 35.19
C SER A 25 1.11 13.85 34.52
N ASP A 26 1.81 14.94 34.79
CA ASP A 26 3.13 15.33 34.30
C ASP A 26 4.23 14.76 35.21
N GLY A 27 5.41 14.46 34.65
CA GLY A 27 6.55 13.91 35.41
C GLY A 27 7.62 13.29 34.52
N GLY A 28 8.58 14.11 34.09
CA GLY A 28 9.68 13.68 33.21
C GLY A 28 10.80 12.90 33.91
N ALA A 29 11.37 11.94 33.18
CA ALA A 29 12.76 11.52 33.25
C ALA A 29 13.20 10.96 31.89
N ALA A 30 14.34 11.41 31.40
CA ALA A 30 14.95 11.05 30.14
C ALA A 30 15.29 9.56 30.04
N ILE A 31 15.02 8.94 28.88
CA ILE A 31 15.67 7.70 28.44
C ILE A 31 16.09 7.89 26.98
N SER A 32 17.40 7.97 26.76
CA SER A 32 18.04 7.92 25.44
C SER A 32 18.20 6.46 24.97
N PRO A 33 18.53 6.24 23.68
CA PRO A 33 17.79 5.38 22.76
C PRO A 33 18.16 3.90 22.92
N SER A 34 17.19 2.99 22.72
CA SER A 34 17.50 1.57 22.55
C SER A 34 16.91 1.01 21.27
N ALA A 35 17.77 0.21 20.64
CA ALA A 35 17.69 -0.34 19.32
C ALA A 35 16.61 -1.43 19.17
N ARG A 36 16.27 -1.66 17.89
CA ARG A 36 15.63 -2.86 17.35
C ARG A 36 14.15 -3.06 17.70
N GLY A 37 13.31 -2.62 16.77
CA GLY A 37 11.95 -3.11 16.64
C GLY A 37 11.23 -2.41 15.50
N SER A 38 11.65 -2.64 14.25
CA SER A 38 10.79 -2.33 13.10
C SER A 38 9.66 -3.35 13.07
N ILE A 39 8.71 -3.22 14.00
CA ILE A 39 7.43 -3.90 13.89
C ILE A 39 6.74 -3.19 12.73
N SER A 40 6.35 -3.98 11.74
CA SER A 40 5.72 -3.52 10.52
C SER A 40 4.60 -2.52 10.79
N SER A 41 4.75 -1.29 10.31
CA SER A 41 3.64 -0.32 10.23
C SER A 41 2.77 -0.64 9.01
N TRP A 42 2.34 -1.90 8.88
CA TRP A 42 1.17 -2.16 8.05
C TRP A 42 0.00 -1.55 8.80
N SER A 43 -0.72 -0.61 8.18
CA SER A 43 -1.95 -0.08 8.76
C SER A 43 -2.91 -1.25 9.00
N GLU A 44 -3.12 -1.60 10.26
CA GLU A 44 -4.08 -2.63 10.68
C GLU A 44 -5.53 -2.12 10.57
N GLU A 45 -5.69 -0.79 10.45
CA GLU A 45 -6.96 -0.13 10.20
C GLU A 45 -7.35 -0.31 8.73
N PRO A 46 -8.55 -0.84 8.42
CA PRO A 46 -9.05 -0.91 7.07
C PRO A 46 -8.94 0.46 6.41
N ALA A 47 -8.34 0.52 5.22
CA ALA A 47 -8.30 1.77 4.46
C ALA A 47 -9.75 2.27 4.33
N HIS A 48 -10.06 3.42 4.94
CA HIS A 48 -11.40 4.01 4.88
C HIS A 48 -11.76 4.23 3.41
N SER A 49 -12.67 3.39 2.91
CA SER A 49 -13.20 3.56 1.57
C SER A 49 -14.31 4.61 1.64
N ASN A 50 -14.16 5.70 0.88
CA ASN A 50 -15.22 6.70 0.71
C ASN A 50 -16.36 6.18 -0.21
N MET A 51 -16.61 4.87 -0.23
CA MET A 51 -17.56 4.21 -1.13
C MET A 51 -18.81 3.80 -0.36
N ASP A 52 -19.98 4.16 -0.88
CA ASP A 52 -21.25 3.73 -0.29
C ASP A 52 -21.53 2.24 -0.56
N ILE A 53 -22.36 1.65 0.30
CA ILE A 53 -22.67 0.21 0.27
C ILE A 53 -23.27 -0.22 -1.07
N SER A 54 -24.14 0.61 -1.66
CA SER A 54 -24.82 0.27 -2.92
C SER A 54 -23.83 0.26 -4.09
N THR A 55 -22.91 1.22 -4.15
CA THR A 55 -21.81 1.23 -5.13
C THR A 55 -20.91 -0.01 -4.96
N GLY A 56 -20.58 -0.38 -3.73
CA GLY A 56 -19.79 -1.59 -3.44
C GLY A 56 -20.46 -2.87 -3.96
N HIS A 57 -21.76 -3.04 -3.73
CA HIS A 57 -22.52 -4.18 -4.26
C HIS A 57 -22.56 -4.20 -5.79
N MET A 58 -22.71 -3.05 -6.45
CA MET A 58 -22.72 -2.97 -7.90
C MET A 58 -21.38 -3.43 -8.51
N ILE A 59 -20.25 -2.96 -7.94
CA ILE A 59 -18.92 -3.36 -8.38
C ILE A 59 -18.71 -4.85 -8.15
N LEU A 60 -19.09 -5.38 -6.98
CA LEU A 60 -18.95 -6.80 -6.68
C LEU A 60 -19.73 -7.68 -7.66
N SER A 61 -21.02 -7.38 -7.90
CA SER A 61 -21.83 -8.12 -8.87
C SER A 61 -21.26 -8.06 -10.28
N TYR A 62 -20.72 -6.90 -10.70
CA TYR A 62 -20.03 -6.78 -11.98
C TYR A 62 -18.78 -7.67 -12.05
N MET A 63 -17.93 -7.66 -11.02
CA MET A 63 -16.72 -8.49 -10.99
C MET A 63 -17.05 -9.98 -10.98
N GLU A 64 -18.09 -10.41 -10.27
CA GLU A 64 -18.55 -11.81 -10.25
C GLU A 64 -19.03 -12.29 -11.62
N ASP A 65 -19.82 -11.46 -12.32
CA ASP A 65 -20.25 -11.76 -13.69
C ASP A 65 -19.04 -11.78 -14.66
N HIS A 66 -18.16 -10.80 -14.53
CA HIS A 66 -16.94 -10.69 -15.32
C HIS A 66 -16.03 -11.93 -15.19
N LEU A 67 -15.85 -12.44 -13.96
CA LEU A 67 -15.04 -13.63 -13.69
C LEU A 67 -15.63 -14.94 -14.27
N LYS A 68 -16.96 -14.99 -14.45
CA LYS A 68 -17.65 -16.13 -15.06
C LYS A 68 -17.47 -16.17 -16.58
N ASN A 69 -17.30 -15.01 -17.22
CA ASN A 69 -17.14 -14.90 -18.66
C ASN A 69 -15.68 -15.15 -19.10
N LYS A 70 -15.32 -16.42 -19.31
CA LYS A 70 -13.96 -16.84 -19.72
C LYS A 70 -13.55 -16.30 -21.09
N ASP A 71 -14.45 -16.27 -22.06
CA ASP A 71 -14.16 -15.77 -23.41
C ASP A 71 -13.78 -14.28 -23.38
N ARG A 72 -14.42 -13.50 -22.50
CA ARG A 72 -14.07 -12.10 -22.31
C ARG A 72 -12.70 -11.93 -21.67
N LEU A 73 -12.40 -12.70 -20.63
CA LEU A 73 -11.08 -12.66 -19.96
C LEU A 73 -9.95 -13.03 -20.92
N GLU A 74 -10.15 -14.04 -21.79
CA GLU A 74 -9.15 -14.44 -22.77
C GLU A 74 -8.88 -13.31 -23.78
N LYS A 75 -9.92 -12.67 -24.31
CA LYS A 75 -9.76 -11.54 -25.24
C LYS A 75 -9.06 -10.34 -24.61
N GLU A 76 -9.38 -10.02 -23.36
CA GLU A 76 -8.71 -8.94 -22.62
C GLU A 76 -7.23 -9.29 -22.37
N TRP A 77 -6.93 -10.56 -22.07
CA TRP A 77 -5.57 -11.05 -21.94
C TRP A 77 -4.79 -10.99 -23.26
N GLU A 78 -5.38 -11.42 -24.38
CA GLU A 78 -4.78 -11.31 -25.72
C GLU A 78 -4.46 -9.85 -26.08
N ALA A 79 -5.37 -8.92 -25.76
CA ALA A 79 -5.13 -7.49 -25.96
C ALA A 79 -3.97 -6.96 -25.11
N LEU A 80 -3.85 -7.41 -23.85
CA LEU A 80 -2.73 -7.07 -22.97
C LEU A 80 -1.40 -7.68 -23.47
N CYS A 81 -1.41 -8.89 -24.01
CA CYS A 81 -0.23 -9.50 -24.63
C CYS A 81 0.31 -8.69 -25.82
N ALA A 82 -0.59 -8.03 -26.56
CA ALA A 82 -0.22 -7.16 -27.67
C ALA A 82 0.16 -5.73 -27.23
N TYR A 83 -0.06 -5.38 -25.97
CA TYR A 83 0.23 -4.04 -25.47
C TYR A 83 1.74 -3.79 -25.40
N GLN A 84 2.13 -2.61 -25.87
CA GLN A 84 3.48 -2.09 -25.73
C GLN A 84 3.41 -0.65 -25.22
N ALA A 85 4.11 -0.38 -24.12
CA ALA A 85 4.18 0.97 -23.56
C ALA A 85 4.89 1.91 -24.53
N GLU A 86 4.52 3.19 -24.52
CA GLU A 86 5.22 4.22 -25.27
C GLU A 86 5.53 5.40 -24.34
N PRO A 87 6.82 5.73 -24.10
CA PRO A 87 8.02 5.06 -24.64
C PRO A 87 8.35 3.73 -23.92
N ASN A 88 8.95 2.76 -24.61
CA ASN A 88 9.41 1.47 -24.05
C ASN A 88 10.94 1.27 -24.01
N ALA A 89 11.71 2.35 -24.22
CA ALA A 89 13.17 2.27 -24.24
C ALA A 89 13.74 1.78 -22.89
N SER A 90 14.67 0.84 -22.95
CA SER A 90 15.39 0.26 -21.79
C SER A 90 16.92 0.28 -22.00
N THR A 91 17.41 1.31 -22.68
CA THR A 91 18.80 1.39 -23.17
C THR A 91 19.81 1.46 -22.03
N VAL A 92 19.48 2.11 -20.92
CA VAL A 92 20.36 2.24 -19.75
C VAL A 92 20.57 0.88 -19.10
N GLY A 93 19.50 0.12 -18.92
CA GLY A 93 19.57 -1.20 -18.30
C GLY A 93 20.23 -2.26 -19.18
N LEU A 94 20.12 -2.13 -20.51
CA LEU A 94 20.75 -3.02 -21.48
C LEU A 94 22.20 -2.65 -21.84
N LYS A 95 22.73 -1.55 -21.31
CA LYS A 95 24.13 -1.16 -21.50
C LYS A 95 25.08 -2.22 -20.94
N ASN A 96 26.22 -2.48 -21.59
CA ASN A 96 27.20 -3.51 -21.22
C ASN A 96 27.63 -3.54 -19.74
N GLY A 97 27.66 -2.39 -19.06
CA GLY A 97 28.00 -2.32 -17.63
C GLY A 97 26.86 -2.75 -16.67
N ASN A 98 25.62 -2.76 -17.17
CA ASN A 98 24.40 -2.96 -16.40
C ASN A 98 23.72 -4.30 -16.69
N THR A 99 24.00 -4.93 -17.84
CA THR A 99 23.42 -6.25 -18.20
C THR A 99 23.64 -7.31 -17.13
N LYS A 100 24.82 -7.34 -16.48
CA LYS A 100 25.14 -8.28 -15.38
C LYS A 100 24.40 -7.98 -14.07
N LYS A 101 23.75 -6.83 -13.96
CA LYS A 101 22.91 -6.43 -12.82
C LYS A 101 21.44 -6.82 -13.03
N ASN A 102 21.07 -7.31 -14.22
CA ASN A 102 19.73 -7.78 -14.54
C ASN A 102 19.63 -9.29 -14.37
N ARG A 103 18.58 -9.76 -13.70
CA ARG A 103 18.26 -11.18 -13.61
C ARG A 103 17.83 -11.77 -14.96
N SER A 104 17.16 -10.96 -15.78
CA SER A 104 16.72 -11.32 -17.13
C SER A 104 16.90 -10.12 -18.06
N ALA A 105 17.30 -10.36 -19.32
CA ALA A 105 17.35 -9.32 -20.34
C ALA A 105 15.96 -8.94 -20.87
N ALA A 106 14.94 -9.77 -20.63
CA ALA A 106 13.56 -9.52 -21.06
C ALA A 106 12.77 -8.60 -20.10
N VAL A 107 13.24 -8.44 -18.86
CA VAL A 107 12.55 -7.65 -17.82
C VAL A 107 13.53 -6.64 -17.25
N VAL A 108 13.50 -5.43 -17.82
CA VAL A 108 14.42 -4.34 -17.51
C VAL A 108 13.59 -3.07 -17.32
N ALA A 109 13.93 -2.28 -16.31
CA ALA A 109 13.29 -0.99 -16.06
C ALA A 109 13.39 -0.06 -17.28
N TYR A 110 12.29 0.61 -17.62
CA TYR A 110 12.28 1.62 -18.68
C TYR A 110 13.10 2.84 -18.30
N ASP A 111 13.77 3.45 -19.30
CA ASP A 111 14.67 4.58 -19.11
C ASP A 111 13.97 5.79 -18.45
N HIS A 112 12.70 6.01 -18.80
CA HIS A 112 11.88 7.12 -18.29
C HIS A 112 11.29 6.87 -16.89
N ALA A 113 11.34 5.64 -16.39
CA ALA A 113 10.74 5.22 -15.13
C ALA A 113 11.66 4.24 -14.38
N ARG A 114 12.95 4.59 -14.26
CA ARG A 114 13.92 3.82 -13.47
C ARG A 114 14.25 4.51 -12.17
N ILE A 115 14.50 3.72 -11.14
CA ILE A 115 15.16 4.21 -9.92
C ILE A 115 16.63 4.51 -10.24
N THR A 116 17.11 5.66 -9.75
CA THR A 116 18.50 6.11 -9.92
C THR A 116 19.18 6.20 -8.57
N LEU A 117 20.22 5.41 -8.37
CA LEU A 117 20.98 5.41 -7.12
C LEU A 117 21.93 6.62 -7.07
N LYS A 118 22.24 7.09 -5.86
CA LYS A 118 23.32 8.05 -5.65
C LYS A 118 24.65 7.36 -5.89
N VAL A 119 25.38 7.82 -6.91
CA VAL A 119 26.64 7.22 -7.36
C VAL A 119 27.67 7.12 -6.22
N GLU A 120 27.73 8.13 -5.36
CA GLU A 120 28.62 8.21 -4.18
C GLU A 120 28.45 7.02 -3.22
N ASN A 121 27.25 6.45 -3.15
CA ASN A 121 26.91 5.35 -2.24
C ASN A 121 26.85 4.00 -2.94
N SER A 122 27.10 3.94 -4.25
CA SER A 122 26.84 2.76 -5.07
C SER A 122 28.11 1.98 -5.38
N GLN A 123 28.06 0.66 -5.20
CA GLN A 123 29.15 -0.24 -5.58
C GLN A 123 29.47 -0.11 -7.07
N GLY A 124 30.75 0.12 -7.39
CA GLY A 124 31.22 0.26 -8.77
C GLY A 124 30.86 1.58 -9.45
N ASN A 125 30.55 2.64 -8.69
CA ASN A 125 30.35 4.01 -9.19
C ASN A 125 29.27 4.08 -10.29
N SER A 126 28.16 3.37 -10.08
CA SER A 126 27.06 3.23 -11.03
C SER A 126 25.73 3.56 -10.36
N ASP A 127 24.88 4.32 -11.05
CA ASP A 127 23.56 4.74 -10.59
C ASP A 127 22.45 3.70 -10.84
N TYR A 128 22.82 2.53 -11.36
CA TYR A 128 21.87 1.58 -11.93
C TYR A 128 21.46 0.48 -10.95
N ILE A 129 20.14 0.33 -10.80
CA ILE A 129 19.45 -0.82 -10.23
C ILE A 129 18.27 -1.17 -11.14
N ASN A 130 17.94 -2.46 -11.30
CA ASN A 130 16.77 -2.88 -12.07
C ASN A 130 15.50 -2.73 -11.23
N ALA A 131 15.03 -1.49 -11.12
CA ALA A 131 13.84 -1.13 -10.35
C ALA A 131 13.11 0.08 -10.98
N SER A 132 11.80 0.12 -10.80
CA SER A 132 10.90 1.16 -11.32
C SER A 132 9.97 1.66 -10.21
N PRO A 133 9.73 2.99 -10.11
CA PRO A 133 8.67 3.51 -9.28
C PRO A 133 7.31 3.16 -9.90
N ILE A 134 6.37 2.70 -9.08
CA ILE A 134 4.97 2.51 -9.45
C ILE A 134 4.16 3.61 -8.81
N ILE A 135 3.53 4.40 -9.66
CA ILE A 135 2.69 5.53 -9.28
C ILE A 135 1.25 5.05 -9.31
N ASP A 136 0.52 5.28 -8.21
CA ASP A 136 -0.93 5.03 -8.14
C ASP A 136 -1.68 6.35 -8.34
N ARG A 137 -1.92 7.13 -7.26
CA ARG A 137 -2.77 8.34 -7.31
C ARG A 137 -2.00 9.65 -7.47
N ASP A 138 -0.88 9.83 -6.77
CA ASP A 138 -0.08 11.06 -6.83
C ASP A 138 1.19 10.82 -7.66
N PRO A 139 1.35 11.45 -8.84
CA PRO A 139 2.55 11.30 -9.66
C PRO A 139 3.84 11.77 -8.99
N ARG A 140 3.73 12.57 -7.92
CA ARG A 140 4.89 13.06 -7.16
C ARG A 140 5.33 12.09 -6.08
N ASN A 141 4.48 11.13 -5.69
CA ASN A 141 4.78 10.19 -4.63
C ASN A 141 4.53 8.75 -5.10
N PRO A 142 5.56 8.03 -5.54
CA PRO A 142 5.39 6.64 -5.97
C PRO A 142 4.90 5.80 -4.80
N ALA A 143 3.85 5.02 -5.04
CA ALA A 143 3.25 4.15 -4.03
C ALA A 143 4.13 2.93 -3.76
N TYR A 144 4.83 2.44 -4.79
CA TYR A 144 5.68 1.26 -4.70
C TYR A 144 6.97 1.41 -5.50
N ILE A 145 7.93 0.55 -5.20
CA ILE A 145 9.08 0.28 -6.07
C ILE A 145 8.98 -1.18 -6.49
N ALA A 146 8.79 -1.41 -7.80
CA ALA A 146 8.89 -2.73 -8.39
C ALA A 146 10.35 -3.02 -8.73
N THR A 147 10.91 -4.11 -8.21
CA THR A 147 12.30 -4.51 -8.44
C THR A 147 12.41 -6.02 -8.60
N GLN A 148 13.43 -6.48 -9.32
CA GLN A 148 13.80 -7.89 -9.31
C GLN A 148 14.24 -8.35 -7.91
N GLY A 149 14.15 -9.65 -7.64
CA GLY A 149 14.85 -10.25 -6.51
C GLY A 149 16.37 -10.00 -6.63
N PRO A 150 17.06 -9.52 -5.58
CA PRO A 150 18.48 -9.19 -5.64
C PRO A 150 19.34 -10.35 -6.14
N LEU A 151 20.34 -10.04 -6.96
CA LEU A 151 21.42 -10.97 -7.32
C LEU A 151 22.51 -10.89 -6.24
N PRO A 152 23.38 -11.90 -6.10
CA PRO A 152 24.53 -11.81 -5.19
C PRO A 152 25.40 -10.55 -5.41
N SER A 153 25.50 -10.09 -6.66
CA SER A 153 26.24 -8.89 -7.05
C SER A 153 25.50 -7.57 -6.85
N THR A 154 24.22 -7.60 -6.44
CA THR A 154 23.35 -6.41 -6.30
C THR A 154 22.65 -6.33 -4.94
N VAL A 155 23.23 -6.94 -3.90
CA VAL A 155 22.66 -6.92 -2.53
C VAL A 155 23.03 -5.64 -1.75
N ALA A 156 24.18 -5.05 -2.07
CA ALA A 156 24.77 -3.92 -1.34
C ALA A 156 24.10 -2.58 -1.64
#